data_AF-A0A6G6W199-F1
#
_entry.id   AF-A0A6G6W199-F1
#
_cell.length_a   1.000
_cell.length_b   1.000
_cell.length_c   1.000
_cell.angle_alpha   90.00
_cell.angle_beta   90.00
_cell.angle_gamma   90.00
#
_symmetry.space_group_name_H-M   'P 1'
#
loop_
_entity.id
_entity.type
_entity.pdbx_description
1 polymer ?
#
loop_
_entity_poly.entity_id
_entity_poly.type
_entity_poly.pdbx_seq_one_letter_code
_entity_poly.pdbx_strand_id
1 'polypeptide(L)'
;MRFWLGGYTADMDGAATGIGILHAGAPDDALAGGPLGFTGNAAATGGSPSWITSHPRLDVVYAALEGAGTVQAFRRTGEASFAPLGTPVEAGEAVCHIAAAPDGSSLVASCWGDGRVVRMATDASGRPSSPVIAPAAADPYALDAPSSSAGDLDLAAAARALREAAGEEYAHLVPDHDRDVEPAADEGDEASRPSHAHQAVFLPGGLVATTDMGLDIVRFWRPRPSGLAHVQDVTLPKGSGPRHTVWHPSGHLYVVTELSHEIFVLAADQAGSWRIVAGTPLGTGVLPGDTAAELAPSRDGHFLYAGVRGSDTIAVVRVRGEGDALEPVALVEAGVRWPRHHLVVRDTLLVAGQLSDEVASLGIDLRTGVPGRVRHRTAAPSPTCIVAAR
;
A
#
# COMPACT_ATOMS: atom_id res chain seq x y z
N MET A 1 25.10 -4.04 6.48
CA MET A 1 23.75 -4.47 6.81
C MET A 1 23.25 -5.49 5.80
N ARG A 2 22.58 -6.54 6.25
CA ARG A 2 21.92 -7.57 5.42
C ARG A 2 20.43 -7.26 5.26
N PHE A 3 19.88 -7.63 4.12
CA PHE A 3 18.47 -7.51 3.76
C PHE A 3 18.01 -8.77 3.04
N TRP A 4 16.72 -9.08 3.21
CA TRP A 4 16.02 -10.05 2.40
C TRP A 4 15.30 -9.32 1.26
N LEU A 5 15.28 -9.94 0.09
CA LEU A 5 14.74 -9.36 -1.13
C LEU A 5 13.63 -10.25 -1.68
N GLY A 6 12.41 -9.76 -1.70
CA GLY A 6 11.33 -10.32 -2.50
C GLY A 6 11.48 -9.94 -3.96
N GLY A 7 10.87 -10.71 -4.85
CA GLY A 7 10.91 -10.44 -6.29
C GLY A 7 9.90 -11.27 -7.05
N TYR A 8 9.62 -10.87 -8.29
CA TYR A 8 8.82 -11.68 -9.19
C TYR A 8 9.67 -12.78 -9.84
N THR A 9 9.13 -14.00 -9.83
CA THR A 9 9.66 -15.16 -10.54
C THR A 9 8.94 -15.33 -11.88
N ALA A 10 9.26 -16.40 -12.62
CA ALA A 10 8.73 -16.62 -13.96
C ALA A 10 7.19 -16.75 -14.05
N ASP A 11 6.51 -17.05 -12.94
CA ASP A 11 5.04 -17.07 -12.85
C ASP A 11 4.40 -15.68 -12.98
N MET A 12 5.16 -14.61 -12.75
CA MET A 12 4.73 -13.21 -12.83
C MET A 12 5.68 -12.40 -13.75
N ASP A 13 6.20 -13.05 -14.80
CA ASP A 13 7.11 -12.45 -15.80
C ASP A 13 8.39 -11.83 -15.21
N GLY A 14 8.88 -12.35 -14.08
CA GLY A 14 10.09 -11.88 -13.42
C GLY A 14 11.26 -12.87 -13.49
N ALA A 15 12.45 -12.37 -13.13
CA ALA A 15 13.71 -13.10 -13.19
C ALA A 15 14.14 -13.72 -11.84
N ALA A 16 13.42 -13.45 -10.75
CA ALA A 16 13.74 -14.02 -9.45
C ALA A 16 13.53 -15.53 -9.44
N THR A 17 14.17 -16.20 -8.49
CA THR A 17 14.01 -17.66 -8.27
C THR A 17 13.69 -17.97 -6.81
N GLY A 18 13.46 -16.94 -5.99
CA GLY A 18 13.26 -17.08 -4.57
C GLY A 18 13.41 -15.79 -3.78
N ILE A 19 13.58 -15.94 -2.47
CA ILE A 19 13.93 -14.83 -1.56
C ILE A 19 15.43 -14.59 -1.70
N GLY A 20 15.79 -13.42 -2.18
CA GLY A 20 17.16 -12.99 -2.40
C GLY A 20 17.86 -12.46 -1.15
N ILE A 21 19.18 -12.36 -1.22
CA ILE A 21 20.04 -11.78 -0.18
C ILE A 21 20.72 -10.53 -0.75
N LEU A 22 20.49 -9.40 -0.09
CA LEU A 22 21.10 -8.12 -0.42
C LEU A 22 21.95 -7.66 0.78
N HIS A 23 23.12 -7.09 0.50
CA HIS A 23 24.01 -6.52 1.51
C HIS A 23 24.40 -5.10 1.14
N ALA A 24 24.50 -4.23 2.13
CA ALA A 24 25.09 -2.91 2.03
C ALA A 24 26.24 -2.79 3.04
N GLY A 25 27.49 -2.77 2.57
CA GLY A 25 28.66 -2.91 3.45
C GLY A 25 28.83 -4.33 4.01
N ALA A 26 29.45 -4.46 5.19
CA ALA A 26 29.57 -5.74 5.86
C ALA A 26 28.20 -6.19 6.40
N PRO A 27 27.89 -7.51 6.46
CA PRO A 27 26.53 -7.98 6.77
C PRO A 27 25.94 -7.44 8.08
N ASP A 28 26.76 -7.28 9.12
CA ASP A 28 26.33 -6.86 10.45
C ASP A 28 26.45 -5.34 10.70
N ASP A 29 26.77 -4.55 9.67
CA ASP A 29 26.83 -3.10 9.81
C ASP A 29 25.45 -2.52 10.14
N ALA A 30 25.41 -1.54 11.05
CA ALA A 30 24.20 -0.82 11.43
C ALA A 30 23.79 0.30 10.44
N LEU A 31 24.56 0.49 9.38
CA LEU A 31 24.35 1.48 8.32
C LEU A 31 24.23 0.77 6.97
N ALA A 32 23.48 1.38 6.04
CA ALA A 32 23.30 0.86 4.68
C ALA A 32 24.04 1.69 3.61
N GLY A 33 24.90 2.62 4.02
CA GLY A 33 25.61 3.52 3.10
C GLY A 33 26.83 2.92 2.40
N GLY A 34 27.20 1.68 2.71
CA GLY A 34 28.34 0.98 2.10
C GLY A 34 28.03 0.38 0.72
N PRO A 35 29.03 -0.28 0.09
CA PRO A 35 28.85 -0.94 -1.21
C PRO A 35 27.67 -1.91 -1.20
N LEU A 36 26.83 -1.83 -2.24
CA LEU A 36 25.63 -2.64 -2.37
C LEU A 36 25.93 -3.89 -3.21
N GLY A 37 25.46 -5.05 -2.79
CA GLY A 37 25.66 -6.30 -3.52
C GLY A 37 24.57 -7.34 -3.28
N PHE A 38 24.24 -8.09 -4.33
CA PHE A 38 23.36 -9.25 -4.29
C PHE A 38 24.19 -10.53 -4.23
N THR A 39 23.87 -11.45 -3.31
CA THR A 39 24.70 -12.65 -3.05
C THR A 39 23.99 -13.98 -3.34
N GLY A 40 22.86 -13.93 -4.04
CA GLY A 40 22.06 -15.11 -4.39
C GLY A 40 20.80 -15.25 -3.53
N ASN A 41 20.24 -16.46 -3.47
CA ASN A 41 19.00 -16.72 -2.76
C ASN A 41 19.22 -17.27 -1.36
N ALA A 42 18.43 -16.77 -0.41
CA ALA A 42 18.28 -17.32 0.93
C ALA A 42 17.40 -18.57 0.93
N ALA A 43 16.39 -18.60 0.05
CA ALA A 43 15.51 -19.74 -0.18
C ALA A 43 14.95 -19.69 -1.60
N ALA A 44 14.85 -20.85 -2.25
CA ALA A 44 14.04 -20.99 -3.46
C ALA A 44 12.56 -21.00 -3.09
N THR A 45 11.72 -20.44 -3.95
CA THR A 45 10.26 -20.42 -3.78
C THR A 45 9.59 -21.06 -4.99
N GLY A 46 8.40 -21.65 -4.78
CA GLY A 46 7.59 -22.24 -5.85
C GLY A 46 6.69 -21.25 -6.59
N GLY A 47 6.93 -19.95 -6.45
CA GLY A 47 6.15 -18.85 -7.00
C GLY A 47 6.75 -17.52 -6.57
N SER A 48 6.20 -16.40 -7.04
CA SER A 48 6.72 -15.04 -6.83
C SER A 48 6.62 -14.52 -5.39
N PRO A 49 7.70 -14.47 -4.57
CA PRO A 49 7.67 -13.87 -3.24
C PRO A 49 7.66 -12.33 -3.34
N SER A 50 6.55 -11.77 -3.82
CA SER A 50 6.45 -10.36 -4.18
C SER A 50 6.49 -9.44 -2.96
N TRP A 51 6.00 -9.95 -1.84
CA TRP A 51 6.09 -9.34 -0.52
C TRP A 51 6.64 -10.33 0.48
N ILE A 52 7.51 -9.86 1.36
CA ILE A 52 8.01 -10.64 2.48
C ILE A 52 7.89 -9.85 3.77
N THR A 53 7.70 -10.55 4.88
CA THR A 53 7.75 -9.95 6.22
C THR A 53 8.36 -10.92 7.21
N SER A 54 9.06 -10.38 8.21
CA SER A 54 9.64 -11.20 9.28
C SER A 54 8.64 -11.41 10.40
N HIS A 55 8.65 -12.60 10.99
CA HIS A 55 8.01 -12.83 12.27
C HIS A 55 8.65 -11.92 13.34
N PRO A 56 7.88 -11.32 14.26
CA PRO A 56 8.42 -10.31 15.18
C PRO A 56 9.35 -10.85 16.27
N ARG A 57 9.42 -12.16 16.48
CA ARG A 57 10.19 -12.78 17.58
C ARG A 57 11.06 -13.98 17.16
N LEU A 58 10.46 -14.92 16.44
CA LEU A 58 11.12 -16.09 15.83
C LEU A 58 11.91 -15.75 14.56
N ASP A 59 12.89 -16.60 14.23
CA ASP A 59 13.64 -16.60 12.97
C ASP A 59 12.82 -17.21 11.80
N VAL A 60 11.67 -16.59 11.52
CA VAL A 60 10.75 -16.98 10.47
C VAL A 60 10.49 -15.80 9.54
N VAL A 61 10.52 -16.04 8.23
CA VAL A 61 10.09 -15.11 7.20
C VAL A 61 8.85 -15.66 6.53
N TYR A 62 7.88 -14.79 6.27
CA TYR A 62 6.67 -15.09 5.52
C TYR A 62 6.77 -14.46 4.14
N ALA A 63 6.39 -15.19 3.10
CA ALA A 63 6.32 -14.70 1.74
C ALA A 63 4.89 -14.79 1.21
N ALA A 64 4.44 -13.71 0.58
CA ALA A 64 3.26 -13.71 -0.27
C ALA A 64 3.70 -14.20 -1.64
N LEU A 65 3.30 -15.42 -1.99
CA LEU A 65 3.58 -16.01 -3.30
C LEU A 65 2.46 -15.56 -4.24
N GLU A 66 2.62 -14.39 -4.86
CA GLU A 66 1.52 -13.60 -5.44
C GLU A 66 0.75 -14.36 -6.51
N GLY A 67 1.41 -14.74 -7.62
CA GLY A 67 0.77 -15.48 -8.70
C GLY A 67 0.20 -16.83 -8.25
N ALA A 68 0.81 -17.46 -7.24
CA ALA A 68 0.35 -18.71 -6.67
C ALA A 68 -0.84 -18.55 -5.71
N GLY A 69 -1.14 -17.34 -5.23
CA GLY A 69 -2.23 -17.10 -4.27
C GLY A 69 -2.01 -17.72 -2.88
N THR A 70 -0.75 -17.95 -2.49
CA THR A 70 -0.42 -18.64 -1.22
C THR A 70 0.53 -17.84 -0.32
N VAL A 71 0.45 -18.10 0.98
CA VAL A 71 1.39 -17.63 1.99
C VAL A 71 2.28 -18.78 2.44
N GLN A 72 3.60 -18.62 2.31
CA GLN A 72 4.58 -19.62 2.74
C GLN A 72 5.44 -19.06 3.88
N ALA A 73 5.55 -19.84 4.96
CA ALA A 73 6.51 -19.58 6.03
C ALA A 73 7.85 -20.25 5.73
N PHE A 74 8.95 -19.60 6.10
CA PHE A 74 10.31 -20.08 5.93
C PHE A 74 11.05 -19.93 7.26
N ARG A 75 11.65 -21.01 7.76
CA ARG A 75 12.46 -20.99 8.98
C ARG A 75 13.93 -20.86 8.61
N ARG A 76 14.66 -20.00 9.32
CA ARG A 76 16.10 -19.86 9.18
C ARG A 76 16.80 -21.17 9.55
N THR A 77 17.70 -21.64 8.70
CA THR A 77 18.48 -22.88 8.90
C THR A 77 19.98 -22.62 9.00
N GLY A 78 20.42 -21.40 8.70
CA GLY A 78 21.80 -20.97 8.75
C GLY A 78 21.91 -19.44 8.75
N GLU A 79 23.11 -18.91 8.61
CA GLU A 79 23.33 -17.46 8.68
C GLU A 79 22.53 -16.70 7.61
N ALA A 80 22.44 -17.24 6.39
CA ALA A 80 21.70 -16.61 5.30
C ALA A 80 20.83 -17.59 4.51
N SER A 81 20.44 -18.71 5.12
CA SER A 81 19.62 -19.75 4.46
C SER A 81 18.32 -19.99 5.22
N PHE A 82 17.25 -20.26 4.47
CA PHE A 82 15.97 -20.66 5.01
C PHE A 82 15.46 -21.94 4.33
N ALA A 83 14.61 -22.68 5.04
CA ALA A 83 13.87 -23.80 4.52
C ALA A 83 12.36 -23.60 4.71
N PRO A 84 11.50 -24.13 3.82
CA PRO A 84 10.06 -24.08 3.99
C PRO A 84 9.64 -24.64 5.35
N LEU A 85 8.76 -23.91 6.02
CA LEU A 85 8.20 -24.26 7.32
C LEU A 85 6.73 -24.66 7.15
N GLY A 86 6.51 -25.95 6.87
CA GLY A 86 5.18 -26.45 6.52
C GLY A 86 4.86 -26.21 5.04
N THR A 87 3.64 -26.58 4.63
CA THR A 87 3.13 -26.37 3.28
C THR A 87 2.69 -24.92 3.08
N PRO A 88 2.69 -24.39 1.85
CA PRO A 88 2.05 -23.11 1.55
C PRO A 88 0.57 -23.14 1.96
N VAL A 89 0.05 -22.02 2.44
CA VAL A 89 -1.36 -21.84 2.81
C VAL A 89 -2.05 -21.00 1.74
N GLU A 90 -3.11 -21.52 1.14
CA GLU A 90 -3.94 -20.75 0.20
C GLU A 90 -4.59 -19.56 0.90
N ALA A 91 -4.48 -18.37 0.32
CA ALA A 91 -5.01 -17.12 0.87
C ALA A 91 -6.09 -16.51 -0.02
N GLY A 92 -5.85 -16.45 -1.33
CA GLY A 92 -6.74 -15.84 -2.33
C GLY A 92 -5.95 -15.45 -3.57
N GLU A 93 -6.64 -14.95 -4.60
CA GLU A 93 -6.03 -14.62 -5.88
C GLU A 93 -5.08 -13.42 -5.77
N ALA A 94 -3.87 -13.54 -6.35
CA ALA A 94 -2.83 -12.51 -6.32
C ALA A 94 -2.57 -11.94 -4.90
N VAL A 95 -2.23 -12.80 -3.94
CA VAL A 95 -1.86 -12.38 -2.58
C VAL A 95 -0.62 -11.48 -2.62
N CYS A 96 -0.81 -10.18 -2.39
CA CYS A 96 0.19 -9.16 -2.70
C CYS A 96 0.88 -8.58 -1.46
N HIS A 97 0.31 -8.79 -0.26
CA HIS A 97 0.85 -8.24 0.97
C HIS A 97 0.55 -9.12 2.19
N ILE A 98 1.48 -9.16 3.14
CA ILE A 98 1.30 -9.82 4.45
C ILE A 98 1.80 -8.88 5.55
N ALA A 99 1.00 -8.73 6.61
CA ALA A 99 1.41 -8.15 7.87
C ALA A 99 1.43 -9.21 8.98
N ALA A 100 2.52 -9.22 9.76
CA ALA A 100 2.61 -10.03 10.96
C ALA A 100 2.13 -9.20 12.17
N ALA A 101 1.29 -9.79 13.01
CA ALA A 101 0.87 -9.17 14.27
C ALA A 101 2.12 -8.87 15.12
N PRO A 102 2.19 -7.74 15.86
CA PRO A 102 3.36 -7.40 16.68
C PRO A 102 3.71 -8.44 17.75
N ASP A 103 2.70 -9.15 18.27
CA ASP A 103 2.88 -10.26 19.20
C ASP A 103 3.24 -11.58 18.49
N GLY A 104 3.23 -11.62 17.15
CA GLY A 104 3.53 -12.81 16.36
C GLY A 104 2.48 -13.91 16.46
N SER A 105 1.25 -13.59 16.88
CA SER A 105 0.14 -14.55 17.05
C SER A 105 -0.68 -14.80 15.78
N SER A 106 -0.53 -13.94 14.77
CA SER A 106 -1.25 -14.07 13.51
C SER A 106 -0.63 -13.28 12.38
N LEU A 107 -1.04 -13.61 11.16
CA LEU A 107 -0.80 -12.88 9.93
C LEU A 107 -2.13 -12.33 9.40
N VAL A 108 -2.08 -11.19 8.73
CA VAL A 108 -3.15 -10.70 7.86
C VAL A 108 -2.60 -10.56 6.46
N ALA A 109 -3.26 -11.14 5.47
CA ALA A 109 -2.88 -11.06 4.07
C ALA A 109 -3.96 -10.37 3.24
N SER A 110 -3.53 -9.59 2.24
CA SER A 110 -4.39 -8.90 1.28
C SER A 110 -4.21 -9.53 -0.10
N CYS A 111 -5.34 -9.84 -0.74
CA CYS A 111 -5.41 -10.52 -2.04
C CYS A 111 -5.92 -9.53 -3.07
N TRP A 112 -5.04 -9.15 -4.00
CA TRP A 112 -5.34 -8.11 -4.98
C TRP A 112 -6.34 -8.61 -6.03
N GLY A 113 -6.24 -9.87 -6.45
CA GLY A 113 -7.00 -10.42 -7.57
C GLY A 113 -8.49 -10.60 -7.27
N ASP A 114 -8.82 -10.97 -6.03
CA ASP A 114 -10.20 -11.25 -5.60
C ASP A 114 -10.71 -10.33 -4.48
N GLY A 115 -9.91 -9.32 -4.08
CA GLY A 115 -10.27 -8.34 -3.07
C GLY A 115 -10.30 -8.87 -1.63
N ARG A 116 -9.91 -10.13 -1.39
CA ARG A 116 -10.03 -10.74 -0.06
C ARG A 116 -8.99 -10.21 0.90
N VAL A 117 -9.40 -10.08 2.16
CA VAL A 117 -8.50 -9.96 3.30
C VAL A 117 -8.68 -11.20 4.16
N VAL A 118 -7.58 -11.86 4.51
CA VAL A 118 -7.61 -13.09 5.33
C VAL A 118 -6.73 -12.96 6.56
N ARG A 119 -7.15 -13.59 7.66
CA ARG A 119 -6.36 -13.74 8.89
C ARG A 119 -5.96 -15.19 9.08
N MET A 120 -4.69 -15.43 9.38
CA MET A 120 -4.15 -16.75 9.73
C MET A 120 -3.55 -16.68 11.13
N ALA A 121 -3.94 -17.58 12.03
CA ALA A 121 -3.25 -17.69 13.31
C ALA A 121 -1.87 -18.32 13.10
N THR A 122 -0.90 -18.02 13.94
CA THR A 122 0.42 -18.68 13.91
C THR A 122 0.57 -19.61 15.11
N ASP A 123 1.10 -20.80 14.87
CA ASP A 123 1.46 -21.71 15.95
C ASP A 123 2.73 -21.24 16.69
N ALA A 124 3.11 -21.93 17.78
CA ALA A 124 4.30 -21.61 18.57
C ALA A 124 5.62 -21.65 17.77
N SER A 125 5.61 -22.29 16.61
CA SER A 125 6.75 -22.46 15.71
C SER A 125 6.77 -21.41 14.59
N GLY A 126 5.72 -20.58 14.50
CA GLY A 126 5.51 -19.56 13.48
C GLY A 126 4.77 -20.05 12.23
N ARG A 127 4.19 -21.26 12.21
CA ARG A 127 3.43 -21.74 11.04
C ARG A 127 2.06 -21.11 10.97
N PRO A 128 1.64 -20.54 9.83
CA PRO A 128 0.28 -20.05 9.64
C PRO A 128 -0.72 -21.21 9.59
N SER A 129 -1.89 -21.01 10.19
CA SER A 129 -3.07 -21.86 10.05
C SER A 129 -3.76 -21.64 8.70
N SER A 130 -4.78 -22.44 8.40
CA SER A 130 -5.76 -22.09 7.35
C SER A 130 -6.34 -20.69 7.59
N PRO A 131 -6.66 -19.94 6.51
CA PRO A 131 -7.17 -18.59 6.62
C PRO A 131 -8.62 -18.54 7.14
N VAL A 132 -8.92 -17.48 7.87
CA VAL A 132 -10.29 -17.02 8.10
C VAL A 132 -10.51 -15.76 7.27
N ILE A 133 -11.45 -15.82 6.33
CA ILE A 133 -11.77 -14.74 5.40
C ILE A 133 -12.54 -13.65 6.15
N ALA A 134 -12.11 -12.39 6.00
CA ALA A 134 -12.83 -11.24 6.53
C ALA A 134 -14.07 -10.92 5.69
N PRO A 135 -15.08 -10.23 6.24
CA PRO A 135 -16.20 -9.71 5.47
C PRO A 135 -15.75 -8.97 4.20
N ALA A 136 -16.37 -9.27 3.07
CA ALA A 136 -16.08 -8.63 1.80
C ALA A 136 -16.26 -7.10 1.88
N ALA A 137 -15.54 -6.38 1.03
CA ALA A 137 -15.77 -4.96 0.85
C ALA A 137 -17.05 -4.73 0.04
N ALA A 138 -17.71 -3.61 0.30
CA ALA A 138 -18.83 -3.12 -0.51
C ALA A 138 -18.40 -1.82 -1.16
N ASP A 139 -18.75 -1.61 -2.44
CA ASP A 139 -18.46 -0.36 -3.13
C ASP A 139 -19.31 0.76 -2.51
N PRO A 140 -18.70 1.78 -1.87
CA PRO A 140 -19.45 2.88 -1.29
C PRO A 140 -20.07 3.80 -2.35
N TYR A 141 -19.71 3.62 -3.63
CA TYR A 141 -20.21 4.39 -4.76
C TYR A 141 -21.24 3.64 -5.61
N ALA A 142 -21.62 2.41 -5.22
CA ALA A 142 -22.69 1.69 -5.90
C ALA A 142 -24.02 2.44 -5.75
N LEU A 143 -24.74 2.60 -6.87
CA LEU A 143 -25.98 3.39 -6.96
C LEU A 143 -27.12 2.88 -6.04
N ASP A 144 -27.01 1.66 -5.51
CA ASP A 144 -28.01 1.01 -4.63
C ASP A 144 -27.60 0.93 -3.14
N ALA A 145 -26.53 1.60 -2.70
CA ALA A 145 -26.27 1.71 -1.27
C ALA A 145 -27.48 2.42 -0.61
N PRO A 146 -28.05 1.92 0.51
CA PRO A 146 -29.19 2.56 1.15
C PRO A 146 -28.75 3.92 1.69
N SER A 147 -28.89 4.95 0.86
CA SER A 147 -28.79 6.33 1.30
C SER A 147 -29.90 6.54 2.31
N SER A 148 -29.54 6.94 3.53
CA SER A 148 -30.50 7.64 4.38
C SER A 148 -30.80 8.94 3.66
N SER A 149 -31.88 8.96 2.87
CA SER A 149 -32.29 10.15 2.15
C SER A 149 -32.62 11.25 3.16
N ALA A 150 -31.73 12.23 3.24
CA ALA A 150 -32.09 13.54 3.71
C ALA A 150 -33.07 14.11 2.67
N GLY A 151 -34.36 13.91 2.94
CA GLY A 151 -35.53 14.50 2.26
C GLY A 151 -35.41 14.73 0.76
N ASP A 152 -36.11 13.91 -0.04
CA ASP A 152 -36.29 14.11 -1.48
C ASP A 152 -36.55 15.58 -1.82
N LEU A 153 -35.50 16.29 -2.24
CA LEU A 153 -35.61 17.59 -2.86
C LEU A 153 -35.94 17.33 -4.32
N ASP A 154 -37.17 17.66 -4.71
CA ASP A 154 -37.61 17.65 -6.10
C ASP A 154 -36.80 18.70 -6.88
N LEU A 155 -35.65 18.26 -7.42
CA LEU A 155 -34.74 19.08 -8.21
C LEU A 155 -35.43 19.64 -9.46
N ALA A 156 -36.43 18.94 -9.99
CA ALA A 156 -37.23 19.43 -11.11
C ALA A 156 -38.12 20.59 -10.67
N ALA A 157 -38.74 20.52 -9.49
CA ALA A 157 -39.48 21.66 -8.92
C ALA A 157 -38.57 22.83 -8.55
N ALA A 158 -37.38 22.56 -8.01
CA ALA A 158 -36.39 23.58 -7.70
C ALA A 158 -35.89 24.30 -8.97
N ALA A 159 -35.61 23.56 -10.05
CA ALA A 159 -35.19 24.13 -11.33
C ALA A 159 -36.30 24.99 -11.98
N ARG A 160 -37.56 24.56 -11.92
CA ARG A 160 -38.72 25.36 -12.38
C ARG A 160 -38.84 26.67 -11.59
N ALA A 161 -38.81 26.59 -10.27
CA ALA A 161 -38.91 27.77 -9.40
C ALA A 161 -37.74 28.74 -9.60
N LEU A 162 -36.53 28.22 -9.81
CA LEU A 162 -35.34 29.04 -10.03
C LEU A 162 -35.39 29.75 -11.39
N ARG A 163 -35.90 29.10 -12.46
CA ARG A 163 -36.08 29.77 -13.76
C ARG A 163 -37.15 30.84 -13.73
N GLU A 164 -38.25 30.59 -13.02
CA GLU A 164 -39.30 31.59 -12.84
C GLU A 164 -38.75 32.83 -12.11
N ALA A 165 -37.93 32.61 -11.07
CA ALA A 165 -37.28 33.70 -10.34
C ALA A 165 -36.18 34.41 -11.15
N ALA A 166 -35.44 33.69 -12.00
CA ALA A 166 -34.33 34.24 -12.79
C ALA A 166 -34.80 35.08 -14.00
N GLY A 167 -36.02 34.85 -14.49
CA GLY A 167 -36.56 35.52 -15.68
C GLY A 167 -35.93 35.04 -17.00
N GLU A 168 -36.55 35.39 -18.13
CA GLU A 168 -36.16 34.87 -19.46
C GLU A 168 -34.70 35.17 -19.84
N GLU A 169 -34.14 36.28 -19.36
CA GLU A 169 -32.76 36.69 -19.65
C GLU A 169 -31.72 35.71 -19.05
N TYR A 170 -31.99 35.11 -17.89
CA TYR A 170 -31.05 34.26 -17.15
C TYR A 170 -31.48 32.81 -17.03
N ALA A 171 -32.64 32.44 -17.57
CA ALA A 171 -33.19 31.08 -17.53
C ALA A 171 -32.24 30.01 -18.12
N HIS A 172 -31.34 30.40 -19.03
CA HIS A 172 -30.34 29.53 -19.65
C HIS A 172 -29.20 29.12 -18.72
N LEU A 173 -29.07 29.73 -17.53
CA LEU A 173 -28.07 29.40 -16.52
C LEU A 173 -28.57 28.34 -15.50
N VAL A 174 -29.86 28.00 -15.54
CA VAL A 174 -30.46 27.03 -14.62
C VAL A 174 -30.37 25.62 -15.22
N PRO A 175 -29.80 24.63 -14.50
CA PRO A 175 -29.67 23.25 -15.00
C PRO A 175 -31.02 22.62 -15.39
N ASP A 176 -31.05 21.87 -16.49
CA ASP A 176 -32.25 21.26 -17.09
C ASP A 176 -32.69 19.96 -16.40
N HIS A 177 -32.95 20.02 -15.09
CA HIS A 177 -33.42 18.88 -14.29
C HIS A 177 -34.92 18.56 -14.46
N ASP A 178 -35.66 19.34 -15.24
CA ASP A 178 -37.10 19.24 -15.47
C ASP A 178 -37.47 19.04 -16.94
N ARG A 179 -36.48 18.88 -17.82
CA ARG A 179 -36.68 18.57 -19.23
C ARG A 179 -36.21 17.14 -19.47
N ASP A 180 -37.02 16.38 -20.21
CA ASP A 180 -36.64 15.05 -20.68
C ASP A 180 -35.42 15.20 -21.60
N VAL A 181 -34.23 15.01 -21.04
CA VAL A 181 -33.01 14.83 -21.82
C VAL A 181 -33.18 13.48 -22.52
N GLU A 182 -33.15 13.46 -23.86
CA GLU A 182 -33.01 12.19 -24.58
C GLU A 182 -31.84 11.42 -23.93
N PRO A 183 -32.04 10.15 -23.54
CA PRO A 183 -31.03 9.44 -22.79
C PRO A 183 -29.73 9.52 -23.58
N ALA A 184 -28.73 10.19 -22.97
CA ALA A 184 -27.36 10.09 -23.42
C ALA A 184 -27.11 8.60 -23.63
N ALA A 185 -26.60 8.25 -24.81
CA ALA A 185 -26.31 6.88 -25.19
C ALA A 185 -25.71 6.15 -23.99
N ASP A 186 -26.45 5.14 -23.53
CA ASP A 186 -26.12 4.20 -22.45
C ASP A 186 -24.59 4.14 -22.25
N GLU A 187 -24.06 4.94 -21.32
CA GLU A 187 -22.69 4.78 -20.85
C GLU A 187 -22.72 3.42 -20.15
N GLY A 188 -22.30 2.41 -20.92
CA GLY A 188 -22.72 1.03 -20.71
C GLY A 188 -22.61 0.58 -19.27
N ASP A 189 -23.67 -0.07 -18.80
CA ASP A 189 -23.69 -1.06 -17.71
C ASP A 189 -22.44 -0.93 -16.83
N GLU A 190 -22.42 0.07 -15.91
CA GLU A 190 -21.25 0.40 -15.09
C GLU A 190 -20.93 -0.83 -14.22
N ALA A 191 -20.11 -1.73 -14.77
CA ALA A 191 -19.83 -3.01 -14.18
C ALA A 191 -19.31 -2.77 -12.77
N SER A 192 -19.92 -3.44 -11.77
CA SER A 192 -19.55 -3.35 -10.36
C SER A 192 -18.03 -3.31 -10.23
N ARG A 193 -17.51 -2.22 -9.66
CA ARG A 193 -16.06 -2.02 -9.53
C ARG A 193 -15.46 -3.19 -8.74
N PRO A 194 -14.40 -3.85 -9.25
CA PRO A 194 -13.78 -4.95 -8.54
C PRO A 194 -13.07 -4.44 -7.29
N SER A 195 -13.13 -5.23 -6.22
CA SER A 195 -12.34 -5.02 -5.01
C SER A 195 -10.89 -5.45 -5.24
N HIS A 196 -9.94 -4.63 -4.78
CA HIS A 196 -8.51 -4.89 -4.88
C HIS A 196 -7.82 -4.57 -3.54
N ALA A 197 -7.94 -5.48 -2.57
CA ALA A 197 -7.27 -5.35 -1.29
C ALA A 197 -5.74 -5.37 -1.48
N HIS A 198 -5.05 -4.31 -1.02
CA HIS A 198 -3.64 -4.13 -1.36
C HIS A 198 -2.69 -4.20 -0.17
N GLN A 199 -3.03 -3.62 0.98
CA GLN A 199 -2.16 -3.63 2.16
C GLN A 199 -2.94 -3.95 3.43
N ALA A 200 -2.24 -4.49 4.42
CA ALA A 200 -2.70 -4.59 5.79
C ALA A 200 -1.60 -4.07 6.72
N VAL A 201 -1.97 -3.33 7.77
CA VAL A 201 -1.03 -2.88 8.81
C VAL A 201 -1.66 -3.02 10.19
N PHE A 202 -0.86 -3.43 11.19
CA PHE A 202 -1.28 -3.42 12.59
C PHE A 202 -1.00 -2.04 13.19
N LEU A 203 -2.02 -1.44 13.79
CA LEU A 203 -1.92 -0.15 14.45
C LEU A 203 -1.80 -0.32 15.98
N PRO A 204 -1.28 0.68 16.70
CA PRO A 204 -1.32 0.69 18.15
C PRO A 204 -2.73 0.46 18.72
N GLY A 205 -2.79 -0.14 19.90
CA GLY A 205 -4.06 -0.50 20.53
C GLY A 205 -4.74 -1.72 19.90
N GLY A 206 -4.12 -2.39 18.93
CA GLY A 206 -4.59 -3.68 18.38
C GLY A 206 -5.68 -3.54 17.31
N LEU A 207 -5.72 -2.43 16.58
CA LEU A 207 -6.48 -2.31 15.34
C LEU A 207 -5.64 -2.84 14.17
N VAL A 208 -6.32 -3.25 13.11
CA VAL A 208 -5.71 -3.51 11.80
C VAL A 208 -6.37 -2.57 10.80
N ALA A 209 -5.59 -1.89 9.97
CA ALA A 209 -6.09 -1.15 8.82
C ALA A 209 -5.74 -1.90 7.54
N THR A 210 -6.67 -1.94 6.58
CA THR A 210 -6.44 -2.49 5.24
C THR A 210 -6.87 -1.51 4.18
N THR A 211 -6.16 -1.46 3.07
CA THR A 211 -6.52 -0.67 1.90
C THR A 211 -7.21 -1.54 0.86
N ASP A 212 -8.23 -1.00 0.22
CA ASP A 212 -8.83 -1.54 -0.99
C ASP A 212 -8.71 -0.49 -2.10
N MET A 213 -7.80 -0.75 -3.01
CA MET A 213 -7.49 0.13 -4.13
C MET A 213 -8.67 0.22 -5.11
N GLY A 214 -9.39 -0.90 -5.31
CA GLY A 214 -10.44 -0.98 -6.30
C GLY A 214 -11.69 -0.21 -5.91
N LEU A 215 -11.95 -0.09 -4.61
CA LEU A 215 -13.16 0.52 -4.04
C LEU A 215 -12.94 1.86 -3.33
N ASP A 216 -11.71 2.40 -3.32
CA ASP A 216 -11.35 3.66 -2.66
C ASP A 216 -11.65 3.69 -1.16
N ILE A 217 -11.37 2.59 -0.45
CA ILE A 217 -11.65 2.50 0.99
C ILE A 217 -10.44 2.08 1.82
N VAL A 218 -10.35 2.64 3.01
CA VAL A 218 -9.52 2.13 4.12
C VAL A 218 -10.44 1.51 5.15
N ARG A 219 -10.22 0.24 5.46
CA ARG A 219 -11.08 -0.55 6.36
C ARG A 219 -10.34 -0.82 7.67
N PHE A 220 -11.04 -0.67 8.78
CA PHE A 220 -10.51 -0.90 10.13
C PHE A 220 -11.13 -2.14 10.77
N TRP A 221 -10.29 -2.90 11.45
CA TRP A 221 -10.65 -4.21 11.99
C TRP A 221 -10.13 -4.40 13.42
N ARG A 222 -10.86 -5.21 14.19
CA ARG A 222 -10.40 -5.79 15.45
C ARG A 222 -10.10 -7.28 15.23
N PRO A 223 -8.84 -7.73 15.39
CA PRO A 223 -8.52 -9.15 15.40
C PRO A 223 -9.24 -9.89 16.53
N ARG A 224 -9.86 -11.01 16.20
CA ARG A 224 -10.52 -11.95 17.12
C ARG A 224 -10.05 -13.38 16.80
N PRO A 225 -10.22 -14.35 17.71
CA PRO A 225 -9.96 -15.76 17.40
C PRO A 225 -10.73 -16.25 16.17
N SER A 226 -11.96 -15.75 15.99
CA SER A 226 -12.85 -16.08 14.88
C SER A 226 -12.60 -15.30 13.58
N GLY A 227 -11.50 -14.53 13.47
CA GLY A 227 -11.18 -13.74 12.27
C GLY A 227 -11.04 -12.25 12.54
N LEU A 228 -11.27 -11.43 11.51
CA LEU A 228 -11.27 -9.97 11.62
C LEU A 228 -12.71 -9.47 11.80
N ALA A 229 -12.98 -8.82 12.94
CA ALA A 229 -14.25 -8.13 13.16
C ALA A 229 -14.17 -6.72 12.56
N HIS A 230 -15.05 -6.39 11.63
CA HIS A 230 -15.15 -5.06 11.02
C HIS A 230 -15.45 -4.00 12.09
N VAL A 231 -14.81 -2.84 11.97
CA VAL A 231 -15.03 -1.67 12.84
C VAL A 231 -15.63 -0.53 12.04
N GLN A 232 -14.98 -0.16 10.94
CA GLN A 232 -15.33 1.03 10.16
C GLN A 232 -14.68 0.96 8.78
N ASP A 233 -15.34 1.54 7.77
CA ASP A 233 -14.71 1.93 6.50
C ASP A 233 -14.57 3.46 6.43
N VAL A 234 -13.46 3.94 5.89
CA VAL A 234 -13.23 5.35 5.53
C VAL A 234 -13.11 5.41 4.02
N THR A 235 -14.10 6.04 3.39
CA THR A 235 -14.14 6.25 1.94
C THR A 235 -13.27 7.44 1.54
N LEU A 236 -12.34 7.19 0.63
CA LEU A 236 -11.52 8.20 -0.05
C LEU A 236 -12.20 8.60 -1.37
N PRO A 237 -11.84 9.73 -1.98
CA PRO A 237 -12.41 10.17 -3.26
C PRO A 237 -12.42 9.06 -4.33
N LYS A 238 -13.51 8.99 -5.13
CA LYS A 238 -13.69 7.99 -6.20
C LYS A 238 -12.52 8.10 -7.19
N GLY A 239 -11.87 6.97 -7.47
CA GLY A 239 -10.71 6.87 -8.36
C GLY A 239 -9.36 7.21 -7.71
N SER A 240 -9.29 7.28 -6.38
CA SER A 240 -8.03 7.54 -5.67
C SER A 240 -7.10 6.32 -5.69
N GLY A 241 -7.63 5.14 -5.37
CA GLY A 241 -6.88 3.89 -5.28
C GLY A 241 -5.92 3.85 -4.08
N PRO A 242 -6.39 3.82 -2.82
CA PRO A 242 -5.50 3.69 -1.66
C PRO A 242 -4.65 2.43 -1.74
N ARG A 243 -3.35 2.60 -1.58
CA ARG A 243 -2.37 1.55 -1.80
C ARG A 243 -1.66 1.16 -0.52
N HIS A 244 -0.64 1.90 -0.12
CA HIS A 244 0.15 1.64 1.09
C HIS A 244 -0.07 2.71 2.15
N THR A 245 0.14 2.33 3.40
CA THR A 245 -0.11 3.15 4.58
C THR A 245 1.09 3.15 5.52
N VAL A 246 1.25 4.26 6.24
CA VAL A 246 2.27 4.42 7.28
C VAL A 246 1.59 4.94 8.53
N TRP A 247 1.77 4.20 9.63
CA TRP A 247 1.44 4.70 10.96
C TRP A 247 2.48 5.72 11.42
N HIS A 248 2.05 6.93 11.72
CA HIS A 248 2.91 7.99 12.25
C HIS A 248 2.80 8.07 13.79
N PRO A 249 3.91 8.31 14.52
CA PRO A 249 3.88 8.44 15.99
C PRO A 249 2.93 9.51 16.55
N SER A 250 2.50 10.47 15.74
CA SER A 250 1.47 11.46 16.14
C SER A 250 0.08 10.85 16.35
N GLY A 251 -0.17 9.63 15.91
CA GLY A 251 -1.51 9.03 15.92
C GLY A 251 -2.24 9.08 14.56
N HIS A 252 -1.58 9.62 13.53
CA HIS A 252 -2.14 9.71 12.18
C HIS A 252 -1.76 8.48 11.35
N LEU A 253 -2.67 8.07 10.46
CA LEU A 253 -2.42 7.08 9.42
C LEU A 253 -2.30 7.79 8.08
N TYR A 254 -1.12 7.73 7.46
CA TYR A 254 -0.90 8.27 6.12
C TYR A 254 -1.19 7.20 5.08
N VAL A 255 -1.88 7.56 4.01
CA VAL A 255 -2.34 6.63 2.96
C VAL A 255 -1.93 7.19 1.61
N VAL A 256 -0.95 6.56 0.95
CA VAL A 256 -0.61 6.91 -0.43
C VAL A 256 -1.60 6.27 -1.40
N THR A 257 -2.00 7.01 -2.42
CA THR A 257 -2.96 6.56 -3.44
C THR A 257 -2.26 6.32 -4.77
N GLU A 258 -2.49 5.14 -5.34
CA GLU A 258 -1.87 4.67 -6.58
C GLU A 258 -2.26 5.53 -7.77
N LEU A 259 -3.55 5.89 -7.86
CA LEU A 259 -4.16 6.47 -9.05
C LEU A 259 -4.27 8.00 -8.97
N SER A 260 -4.60 8.57 -7.80
CA SER A 260 -4.68 10.04 -7.65
C SER A 260 -3.38 10.72 -7.25
N HIS A 261 -2.34 9.96 -6.92
CA HIS A 261 -1.01 10.48 -6.54
C HIS A 261 -1.04 11.44 -5.35
N GLU A 262 -1.81 11.09 -4.34
CA GLU A 262 -1.98 11.86 -3.11
C GLU A 262 -1.54 11.05 -1.89
N ILE A 263 -1.27 11.76 -0.80
CA ILE A 263 -1.24 11.19 0.55
C ILE A 263 -2.42 11.77 1.32
N PHE A 264 -3.35 10.90 1.70
CA PHE A 264 -4.41 11.25 2.64
C PHE A 264 -3.94 11.01 4.09
N VAL A 265 -4.30 11.93 4.97
CA VAL A 265 -4.07 11.83 6.40
C VAL A 265 -5.39 11.42 7.06
N LEU A 266 -5.38 10.28 7.74
CA LEU A 266 -6.51 9.79 8.51
C LEU A 266 -6.23 9.94 10.01
N ALA A 267 -7.26 10.34 10.77
CA ALA A 267 -7.21 10.48 12.22
C ALA A 267 -8.48 9.91 12.85
N ALA A 268 -8.36 9.34 14.05
CA ALA A 268 -9.49 9.02 14.89
C ALA A 268 -9.89 10.21 15.78
N ASP A 269 -11.18 10.43 15.96
CA ASP A 269 -11.68 11.33 17.00
C ASP A 269 -11.59 10.71 18.41
N GLN A 270 -12.04 11.44 19.45
CA GLN A 270 -12.03 10.96 20.82
C GLN A 270 -12.90 9.71 21.06
N ALA A 271 -13.90 9.47 20.21
CA ALA A 271 -14.76 8.29 20.25
C ALA A 271 -14.14 7.10 19.49
N GLY A 272 -13.03 7.31 18.77
CA GLY A 272 -12.35 6.29 17.98
C GLY A 272 -12.85 6.19 16.54
N SER A 273 -13.63 7.16 16.05
CA SER A 273 -14.13 7.23 14.68
C SER A 273 -13.08 7.83 13.75
N TRP A 274 -12.68 7.08 12.72
CA TRP A 274 -11.66 7.48 11.75
C TRP A 274 -12.25 8.37 10.66
N ARG A 275 -11.49 9.36 10.20
CA ARG A 275 -11.86 10.20 9.05
C ARG A 275 -10.63 10.75 8.35
N ILE A 276 -10.81 11.16 7.10
CA ILE A 276 -9.82 11.99 6.39
C ILE A 276 -9.79 13.37 7.05
N VAL A 277 -8.60 13.83 7.41
CA VAL A 277 -8.38 15.18 7.96
C VAL A 277 -7.56 16.07 7.04
N ALA A 278 -6.80 15.49 6.10
CA ALA A 278 -6.09 16.21 5.05
C ALA A 278 -5.86 15.31 3.83
N GLY A 279 -5.64 15.93 2.67
CA GLY A 279 -5.15 15.29 1.44
C GLY A 279 -4.08 16.17 0.83
N THR A 280 -3.00 15.58 0.31
CA THR A 280 -1.87 16.34 -0.24
C THR A 280 -1.30 15.62 -1.46
N PRO A 281 -1.20 16.29 -2.63
CA PRO A 281 -0.60 15.68 -3.82
C PRO A 281 0.89 15.41 -3.59
N LEU A 282 1.44 14.37 -4.23
CA LEU A 282 2.86 14.02 -4.13
C LEU A 282 3.81 15.09 -4.68
N GLY A 283 3.32 15.98 -5.54
CA GLY A 283 4.04 17.15 -6.04
C GLY A 283 3.62 17.53 -7.46
N THR A 284 4.02 18.73 -7.92
CA THR A 284 3.63 19.28 -9.24
C THR A 284 4.31 18.61 -10.44
N GLY A 285 5.16 17.61 -10.23
CA GLY A 285 5.92 16.91 -11.26
C GLY A 285 5.46 15.49 -11.56
N VAL A 286 4.42 14.99 -10.87
CA VAL A 286 3.85 13.67 -11.13
C VAL A 286 2.94 13.75 -12.36
N LEU A 287 3.07 12.81 -13.28
CA LEU A 287 2.39 12.82 -14.57
C LEU A 287 1.08 12.00 -14.54
N PRO A 288 0.08 12.31 -15.39
CA PRO A 288 -1.21 11.58 -15.41
C PRO A 288 -1.16 10.07 -15.68
N GLY A 289 -0.02 9.53 -16.14
CA GLY A 289 0.20 8.09 -16.34
C GLY A 289 1.08 7.43 -15.28
N ASP A 290 1.55 8.19 -14.30
CA ASP A 290 2.32 7.65 -13.19
C ASP A 290 1.42 6.80 -12.28
N THR A 291 2.05 5.94 -11.48
CA THR A 291 1.35 5.21 -10.41
C THR A 291 2.19 5.21 -9.14
N ALA A 292 1.62 5.68 -8.03
CA ALA A 292 2.33 5.64 -6.76
C ALA A 292 2.48 4.19 -6.27
N ALA A 293 3.50 3.92 -5.47
CA ALA A 293 3.86 2.57 -5.01
C ALA A 293 4.01 2.51 -3.49
N GLU A 294 5.25 2.35 -2.99
CA GLU A 294 5.55 2.27 -1.57
C GLU A 294 5.49 3.66 -0.90
N LEU A 295 5.14 3.70 0.40
CA LEU A 295 5.26 4.89 1.24
C LEU A 295 6.10 4.52 2.47
N ALA A 296 7.27 5.13 2.61
CA ALA A 296 8.16 4.86 3.73
C ALA A 296 8.46 6.14 4.53
N PRO A 297 8.44 6.10 5.87
CA PRO A 297 8.85 7.24 6.68
C PRO A 297 10.38 7.31 6.85
N SER A 298 10.90 8.51 7.09
CA SER A 298 12.20 8.68 7.72
C SER A 298 12.18 8.11 9.13
N ARG A 299 13.37 7.81 9.68
CA ARG A 299 13.51 7.23 11.04
C ARG A 299 12.83 8.08 12.12
N ASP A 300 12.84 9.40 11.98
CA ASP A 300 12.24 10.36 12.90
C ASP A 300 10.80 10.75 12.54
N GLY A 301 10.25 10.24 11.43
CA GLY A 301 8.90 10.55 10.97
C GLY A 301 8.74 11.94 10.35
N HIS A 302 9.80 12.76 10.26
CA HIS A 302 9.70 14.11 9.71
C HIS A 302 9.54 14.17 8.17
N PHE A 303 9.87 13.08 7.48
CA PHE A 303 9.72 12.95 6.04
C PHE A 303 9.05 11.62 5.66
N LEU A 304 8.33 11.66 4.55
CA LEU A 304 7.75 10.52 3.87
C LEU A 304 8.35 10.46 2.45
N TYR A 305 8.59 9.24 1.99
CA TYR A 305 9.12 8.95 0.66
C TYR A 305 8.11 8.08 -0.05
N ALA A 306 7.55 8.55 -1.16
CA ALA A 306 6.65 7.79 -2.00
C ALA A 306 7.32 7.43 -3.33
N GLY A 307 7.29 6.16 -3.70
CA GLY A 307 7.78 5.70 -4.99
C GLY A 307 6.75 6.00 -6.07
N VAL A 308 7.19 6.53 -7.22
CA VAL A 308 6.33 6.86 -8.35
C VAL A 308 6.84 6.10 -9.58
N ARG A 309 6.04 5.14 -10.04
CA ARG A 309 6.32 4.33 -11.23
C ARG A 309 5.81 5.04 -12.48
N GLY A 310 6.51 4.86 -13.60
CA GLY A 310 6.26 5.60 -14.84
C GLY A 310 7.38 6.61 -15.07
N SER A 311 7.36 7.70 -14.32
CA SER A 311 8.45 8.69 -14.26
C SER A 311 9.67 8.21 -13.49
N ASP A 312 9.57 7.10 -12.75
CA ASP A 312 10.67 6.48 -12.01
C ASP A 312 11.34 7.41 -11.00
N THR A 313 10.51 8.01 -10.14
CA THR A 313 10.92 9.02 -9.16
C THR A 313 10.54 8.63 -7.73
N ILE A 314 11.15 9.34 -6.76
CA ILE A 314 10.76 9.35 -5.35
C ILE A 314 10.23 10.74 -5.02
N ALA A 315 8.96 10.83 -4.65
CA ALA A 315 8.37 12.02 -4.09
C ALA A 315 8.76 12.12 -2.61
N VAL A 316 9.30 13.27 -2.21
CA VAL A 316 9.71 13.58 -0.84
C VAL A 316 8.70 14.56 -0.26
N VAL A 317 8.03 14.13 0.79
CA VAL A 317 6.99 14.92 1.47
C VAL A 317 7.39 15.12 2.91
N ARG A 318 7.30 16.34 3.42
CA ARG A 318 7.63 16.67 4.80
C ARG A 318 6.37 16.67 5.64
N VAL A 319 6.48 16.10 6.84
CA VAL A 319 5.43 16.12 7.85
C VAL A 319 5.49 17.45 8.61
N ARG A 320 4.33 18.12 8.74
CA ARG A 320 4.16 19.44 9.35
C ARG A 320 3.08 19.40 10.44
N GLY A 321 2.99 20.50 11.19
CA GLY A 321 2.05 20.60 12.32
C GLY A 321 2.33 19.52 13.37
N GLU A 322 1.26 18.96 13.91
CA GLU A 322 1.32 17.81 14.83
C GLU A 322 1.27 16.48 14.04
N GLY A 323 1.64 16.50 12.76
CA GLY A 323 1.56 15.37 11.84
C GLY A 323 0.25 15.30 11.04
N ASP A 324 -0.58 16.33 11.12
CA ASP A 324 -1.87 16.45 10.42
C ASP A 324 -1.75 17.15 9.05
N ALA A 325 -0.62 17.79 8.77
CA ALA A 325 -0.36 18.46 7.50
C ALA A 325 0.90 17.90 6.82
N LEU A 326 0.87 17.85 5.49
CA LEU A 326 1.97 17.38 4.65
C LEU A 326 2.37 18.46 3.64
N GLU A 327 3.66 18.54 3.32
CA GLU A 327 4.21 19.52 2.37
C GLU A 327 5.15 18.82 1.37
N PRO A 328 4.83 18.79 0.07
CA PRO A 328 5.75 18.28 -0.95
C PRO A 328 7.04 19.11 -0.99
N VAL A 329 8.19 18.45 -0.93
CA VAL A 329 9.51 19.08 -0.87
C VAL A 329 10.26 18.92 -2.19
N ALA A 330 10.27 17.71 -2.73
CA ALA A 330 11.05 17.38 -3.92
C ALA A 330 10.47 16.17 -4.65
N LEU A 331 10.78 16.09 -5.94
CA LEU A 331 10.63 14.90 -6.75
C LEU A 331 12.01 14.59 -7.34
N VAL A 332 12.56 13.42 -7.02
CA VAL A 332 13.93 13.06 -7.40
C VAL A 332 13.97 11.74 -8.15
N GLU A 333 14.95 11.55 -9.03
CA GLU A 333 15.13 10.28 -9.73
C GLU A 333 15.34 9.13 -8.74
N ALA A 334 14.60 8.02 -8.93
CA ALA A 334 14.73 6.83 -8.10
C ALA A 334 16.02 6.05 -8.37
N GLY A 335 16.65 6.30 -9.53
CA GLY A 335 17.86 5.61 -9.93
C GLY A 335 17.65 4.16 -10.37
N VAL A 336 16.41 3.77 -10.68
CA VAL A 336 16.02 2.44 -11.18
C VAL A 336 14.77 2.60 -12.05
N ARG A 337 14.34 1.55 -12.77
CA ARG A 337 13.03 1.56 -13.45
C ARG A 337 11.96 0.85 -12.64
N TRP A 338 10.78 1.45 -12.57
CA TRP A 338 9.62 0.94 -11.86
C TRP A 338 9.92 0.75 -10.36
N PRO A 339 10.16 1.85 -9.60
CA PRO A 339 10.46 1.80 -8.16
C PRO A 339 9.26 1.27 -7.38
N ARG A 340 9.19 -0.06 -7.25
CA ARG A 340 8.03 -0.76 -6.70
C ARG A 340 8.02 -0.77 -5.17
N HIS A 341 9.21 -0.76 -4.58
CA HIS A 341 9.38 -0.70 -3.13
C HIS A 341 10.68 0.00 -2.78
N HIS A 342 10.73 0.64 -1.61
CA HIS A 342 11.93 1.22 -1.05
C HIS A 342 11.94 1.12 0.47
N LEU A 343 13.14 1.19 1.04
CA LEU A 343 13.35 1.12 2.48
C LEU A 343 14.28 2.25 2.90
N VAL A 344 13.90 3.00 3.93
CA VAL A 344 14.77 3.99 4.56
C VAL A 344 15.54 3.33 5.71
N VAL A 345 16.86 3.37 5.63
CA VAL A 345 17.76 2.95 6.71
C VAL A 345 18.62 4.14 7.10
N ARG A 346 18.21 4.83 8.18
CA ARG A 346 18.88 6.05 8.69
C ARG A 346 19.01 7.12 7.60
N ASP A 347 20.20 7.29 7.04
CA ASP A 347 20.56 8.29 6.01
C ASP A 347 20.61 7.70 4.60
N THR A 348 20.12 6.48 4.40
CA THR A 348 20.17 5.78 3.12
C THR A 348 18.78 5.33 2.69
N LEU A 349 18.44 5.59 1.43
CA LEU A 349 17.26 5.06 0.76
C LEU A 349 17.67 3.93 -0.18
N LEU A 350 17.15 2.72 0.04
CA LEU A 350 17.31 1.60 -0.87
C LEU A 350 16.06 1.47 -1.72
N VAL A 351 16.19 1.43 -3.05
CA VAL A 351 15.05 1.40 -3.99
C VAL A 351 15.13 0.17 -4.87
N ALA A 352 14.08 -0.65 -4.86
CA ALA A 352 13.91 -1.82 -5.71
C ALA A 352 13.25 -1.43 -7.04
N GLY A 353 13.98 -1.56 -8.14
CA GLY A 353 13.48 -1.36 -9.49
C GLY A 353 13.07 -2.66 -10.14
N GLN A 354 11.76 -2.94 -10.15
CA GLN A 354 11.22 -4.19 -10.65
C GLN A 354 11.62 -4.44 -12.11
N LEU A 355 11.49 -3.43 -12.98
CA LEU A 355 11.67 -3.57 -14.43
C LEU A 355 13.10 -3.27 -14.90
N SER A 356 14.00 -2.88 -14.00
CA SER A 356 15.43 -2.73 -14.29
C SER A 356 16.27 -3.90 -13.79
N ASP A 357 15.71 -4.83 -13.01
CA ASP A 357 16.47 -5.87 -12.31
C ASP A 357 17.63 -5.27 -11.49
N GLU A 358 17.34 -4.19 -10.77
CA GLU A 358 18.34 -3.44 -9.99
C GLU A 358 17.79 -3.01 -8.63
N VAL A 359 18.69 -2.93 -7.64
CA VAL A 359 18.47 -2.15 -6.42
C VAL A 359 19.46 -0.99 -6.43
N ALA A 360 18.96 0.23 -6.20
CA ALA A 360 19.79 1.43 -6.03
C ALA A 360 19.87 1.84 -4.56
N SER A 361 21.00 2.46 -4.20
CA SER A 361 21.22 3.10 -2.89
C SER A 361 21.47 4.59 -3.08
N LEU A 362 20.69 5.42 -2.41
CA LEU A 362 20.77 6.88 -2.44
C LEU A 362 21.03 7.41 -1.03
N GLY A 363 21.89 8.42 -0.92
CA GLY A 363 22.11 9.11 0.35
C GLY A 363 21.06 10.19 0.60
N ILE A 364 20.53 10.28 1.81
CA ILE A 364 19.54 11.28 2.22
C ILE A 364 20.28 12.44 2.92
N ASP A 365 20.08 13.67 2.46
CA ASP A 365 20.43 14.85 3.27
C ASP A 365 19.43 14.97 4.42
N LEU A 366 19.84 14.61 5.63
CA LEU A 366 18.96 14.57 6.81
C LEU A 366 18.35 15.92 7.18
N ARG A 367 18.92 17.05 6.73
CA ARG A 367 18.36 18.38 6.99
C ARG A 367 17.18 18.68 6.07
N THR A 368 17.29 18.27 4.81
CA THR A 368 16.29 18.57 3.78
C THR A 368 15.31 17.42 3.56
N GLY A 369 15.69 16.21 3.96
CA GLY A 369 15.00 14.96 3.64
C GLY A 369 15.23 14.50 2.20
N VAL A 370 16.02 15.21 1.39
CA VAL A 370 16.09 14.95 -0.05
C VAL A 370 17.17 13.90 -0.36
N PRO A 371 16.84 12.80 -1.06
CA PRO A 371 17.84 11.88 -1.59
C PRO A 371 18.71 12.57 -2.65
N GLY A 372 20.02 12.37 -2.54
CA GLY A 372 21.01 12.82 -3.52
C GLY A 372 21.17 11.84 -4.67
N ARG A 373 22.30 11.94 -5.37
CA ARG A 373 22.64 11.03 -6.47
C ARG A 373 22.78 9.58 -5.99
N VAL A 374 22.52 8.65 -6.89
CA VAL A 374 22.77 7.22 -6.68
C VAL A 374 24.22 6.99 -6.28
N ARG A 375 24.43 6.39 -5.10
CA ARG A 375 25.74 5.98 -4.59
C ARG A 375 26.17 4.64 -5.17
N HIS A 376 25.25 3.68 -5.18
CA HIS A 376 25.48 2.32 -5.66
C HIS A 376 24.26 1.79 -6.41
N ARG A 377 24.50 0.92 -7.39
CA ARG A 377 23.51 0.04 -7.99
C ARG A 377 24.05 -1.37 -7.98
N THR A 378 23.18 -2.34 -7.74
CA THR A 378 23.50 -3.76 -7.93
C THR A 378 22.42 -4.40 -8.77
N ALA A 379 22.81 -5.29 -9.67
CA ALA A 379 21.88 -6.19 -10.31
C ALA A 379 21.23 -7.07 -9.23
N ALA A 380 19.92 -7.21 -9.32
CA ALA A 380 19.12 -8.09 -8.48
C ALA A 380 17.86 -8.48 -9.27
N PRO A 381 17.46 -9.76 -9.28
CA PRO A 381 16.43 -10.20 -10.20
C PRO A 381 15.03 -9.73 -9.76
N SER A 382 14.40 -8.91 -10.60
CA SER A 382 13.03 -8.36 -10.52
C SER A 382 12.55 -8.03 -9.10
N PRO A 383 13.27 -7.15 -8.36
CA PRO A 383 13.04 -6.93 -6.95
C PRO A 383 11.74 -6.16 -6.70
N THR A 384 10.96 -6.59 -5.70
CA THR A 384 9.64 -6.02 -5.39
C THR A 384 9.44 -5.67 -3.92
N CYS A 385 10.26 -6.18 -3.00
CA CYS A 385 10.15 -5.91 -1.56
C CYS A 385 11.53 -6.03 -0.89
N ILE A 386 11.91 -5.05 -0.08
CA ILE A 386 13.18 -5.04 0.67
C ILE A 386 12.86 -5.04 2.16
N VAL A 387 13.36 -6.04 2.90
CA VAL A 387 13.20 -6.12 4.36
C VAL A 387 14.56 -6.23 5.02
N ALA A 388 14.79 -5.44 6.06
CA ALA A 388 15.99 -5.56 6.89
C ALA A 388 16.07 -6.96 7.52
N ALA A 389 17.21 -7.63 7.37
CA ALA A 389 17.47 -8.85 8.13
C ALA A 389 17.70 -8.49 9.60
N ARG A 390 17.21 -9.35 10.51
CA ARG A 390 17.38 -9.19 11.96
C ARG A 390 18.59 -9.95 12.47
#